data_AF-A0A8T6DYY7-F1
#
_entry.id   AF-A0A8T6DYY7-F1
#
_cell.length_a   1.000
_cell.length_b   1.000
_cell.length_c   1.000
_cell.angle_alpha   90.00
_cell.angle_beta   90.00
_cell.angle_gamma   90.00
#
_symmetry.space_group_name_H-M   'P 1'
#
loop_
_entity.id
_entity.type
_entity.pdbx_description
1 polymer ?
#
loop_
_entity_poly.entity_id
_entity_poly.type
_entity_poly.pdbx_seq_one_letter_code
_entity_poly.pdbx_strand_id
1 'polypeptide(L)'
;MTYKLAVKEKVVAMYQAGVSCREISLTEEIPLSTIRSWTVDVLLSPRTFFCAVCGKNKRTKNIQQIYCSESCKNRANYQRRLKKTNKALSVRPCDRCGKEYQPKHGNDRYCGVKCRNLNKRERVERASEVRKQLEVQQREVAEQFASAMNRVESGIKAAMNDGRISGVAYRAELDTIEAYYQKHESSISQRLRDRIQDIFRSVR
;
A
#
# COMPACT_ATOMS: atom_id res chain seq x y z
N MET A 1 -48.95 4.31 0.91
CA MET A 1 -47.64 4.89 1.31
C MET A 1 -47.60 5.46 2.74
N THR A 2 -48.74 5.61 3.42
CA THR A 2 -48.85 6.25 4.75
C THR A 2 -48.27 5.43 5.92
N TYR A 3 -48.36 4.09 5.88
CA TYR A 3 -47.88 3.22 6.97
C TYR A 3 -46.37 3.35 7.24
N LYS A 4 -45.54 3.34 6.20
CA LYS A 4 -44.08 3.46 6.35
C LYS A 4 -43.67 4.81 6.97
N LEU A 5 -44.43 5.87 6.70
CA LEU A 5 -44.16 7.20 7.25
C LEU A 5 -44.50 7.24 8.75
N ALA A 6 -45.67 6.73 9.13
CA ALA A 6 -46.10 6.66 10.54
C ALA A 6 -45.15 5.81 11.40
N VAL A 7 -44.68 4.67 10.86
CA VAL A 7 -43.69 3.82 11.57
C VAL A 7 -42.35 4.54 11.72
N LYS A 8 -41.89 5.27 10.69
CA LYS A 8 -40.66 6.07 10.76
C LYS A 8 -40.77 7.16 11.84
N GLU A 9 -41.89 7.89 11.88
CA GLU A 9 -42.14 8.96 12.87
C GLU A 9 -42.15 8.41 14.31
N LYS A 10 -42.80 7.27 14.53
CA LYS A 10 -42.80 6.56 15.83
C LYS A 10 -41.38 6.17 16.26
N VAL A 11 -40.60 5.56 15.37
CA VAL A 11 -39.19 5.19 15.64
C VAL A 11 -38.34 6.41 16.00
N VAL A 12 -38.52 7.52 15.28
CA VAL A 12 -37.81 8.79 15.56
C VAL A 12 -38.19 9.35 16.93
N ALA A 13 -39.48 9.34 17.29
CA ALA A 13 -39.94 9.81 18.59
C ALA A 13 -39.38 8.98 19.76
N MET A 14 -39.37 7.64 19.62
CA MET A 14 -38.76 6.74 20.62
C MET A 14 -37.26 7.03 20.79
N TYR A 15 -36.54 7.24 19.69
CA TYR A 15 -35.12 7.56 19.73
C TYR A 15 -34.85 8.91 20.43
N GLN A 16 -35.67 9.93 20.14
CA GLN A 16 -35.59 11.23 20.80
C GLN A 16 -35.92 11.17 22.31
N ALA A 17 -36.75 10.21 22.72
CA ALA A 17 -37.03 9.92 24.13
C ALA A 17 -35.89 9.14 24.84
N GLY A 18 -34.78 8.85 24.15
CA GLY A 18 -33.60 8.21 24.71
C GLY A 18 -33.57 6.68 24.60
N VAL A 19 -34.55 6.06 23.91
CA VAL A 19 -34.57 4.61 23.68
C VAL A 19 -33.49 4.22 22.66
N SER A 20 -32.69 3.20 22.98
CA SER A 20 -31.61 2.77 22.09
C SER A 20 -32.14 2.11 20.81
N CYS A 21 -31.40 2.18 19.70
CA CYS A 21 -31.83 1.53 18.45
C CYS A 21 -32.04 0.01 18.60
N ARG A 22 -31.36 -0.64 19.56
CA ARG A 22 -31.49 -2.08 19.83
C ARG A 22 -32.82 -2.40 20.51
N GLU A 23 -33.21 -1.60 21.50
CA GLU A 23 -34.52 -1.74 22.16
C GLU A 23 -35.67 -1.48 21.19
N ILE A 24 -35.55 -0.46 20.32
CA ILE A 24 -36.54 -0.19 19.27
C ILE A 24 -36.64 -1.38 18.30
N SER A 25 -35.50 -1.96 17.91
CA SER A 25 -35.45 -3.11 17.00
C SER A 25 -36.18 -4.33 17.56
N LEU A 26 -36.02 -4.60 18.86
CA LEU A 26 -36.70 -5.70 19.54
C LEU A 26 -38.19 -5.44 19.72
N THR A 27 -38.58 -4.20 20.04
CA THR A 27 -39.97 -3.85 20.35
C THR A 27 -40.85 -3.78 19.10
N GLU A 28 -40.31 -3.23 18.01
CA GLU A 28 -41.06 -3.01 16.77
C GLU A 28 -40.77 -4.07 15.68
N GLU A 29 -39.91 -5.04 15.97
CA GLU A 29 -39.45 -6.08 15.04
C GLU A 29 -38.83 -5.52 13.73
N ILE A 30 -38.24 -4.32 13.80
CA ILE A 30 -37.62 -3.66 12.65
C ILE A 30 -36.11 -3.95 12.64
N PRO A 31 -35.50 -4.31 11.49
CA PRO A 31 -34.06 -4.49 11.40
C PRO A 31 -33.27 -3.25 11.85
N LEU A 32 -32.21 -3.47 12.63
CA LEU A 32 -31.31 -2.42 13.14
C LEU A 32 -30.78 -1.48 12.05
N SER A 33 -30.50 -2.00 10.85
CA SER A 33 -30.03 -1.20 9.71
C SER A 33 -31.06 -0.15 9.25
N THR A 34 -32.34 -0.53 9.21
CA THR A 34 -33.45 0.37 8.84
C THR A 34 -33.66 1.44 9.91
N ILE A 35 -33.64 1.08 11.20
CA ILE A 35 -33.75 2.04 12.31
C ILE A 35 -32.58 3.04 12.26
N ARG A 36 -31.35 2.57 12.05
CA ARG A 36 -30.18 3.44 11.89
C ARG A 36 -30.35 4.38 10.71
N SER A 37 -30.78 3.88 9.54
CA SER A 37 -31.03 4.74 8.37
C SER A 37 -32.07 5.83 8.65
N TRP A 38 -33.12 5.55 9.43
CA TRP A 38 -34.16 6.53 9.76
C TRP A 38 -33.75 7.52 10.85
N THR A 39 -32.96 7.09 11.82
CA THR A 39 -32.48 7.94 12.93
C THR A 39 -31.21 8.71 12.61
N VAL A 40 -30.52 8.37 11.52
CA VAL A 40 -29.36 9.12 11.00
C VAL A 40 -29.70 10.60 10.79
N ASP A 41 -30.88 10.95 10.26
CA ASP A 41 -31.25 12.37 10.06
C ASP A 41 -31.39 13.13 11.39
N VAL A 42 -31.85 12.45 12.44
CA VAL A 42 -31.99 13.00 13.80
C VAL A 42 -30.62 13.16 14.45
N LEU A 43 -29.74 12.17 14.27
CA LEU A 43 -28.34 12.19 14.73
C LEU A 43 -27.49 13.23 13.99
N LEU A 44 -27.79 13.45 12.72
CA LEU A 44 -27.19 14.46 11.84
C LEU A 44 -27.89 15.83 11.95
N SER A 45 -28.78 16.01 12.93
CA SER A 45 -29.25 17.33 13.37
C SER A 45 -28.06 18.30 13.38
N PRO A 46 -28.11 19.42 12.63
CA PRO A 46 -26.97 20.29 12.45
C PRO A 46 -26.50 20.79 13.81
N ARG A 47 -25.35 20.29 14.27
CA ARG A 47 -24.77 20.70 15.54
C ARG A 47 -24.13 22.06 15.35
N THR A 48 -24.34 22.95 16.30
CA THR A 48 -23.63 24.21 16.36
C THR A 48 -22.27 24.01 17.00
N PHE A 49 -21.22 24.58 16.40
CA PHE A 49 -19.88 24.61 16.98
C PHE A 49 -19.26 25.99 16.81
N PHE A 50 -18.33 26.34 17.71
CA PHE A 50 -17.54 27.56 17.61
C PHE A 50 -16.24 27.28 16.85
N CYS A 51 -15.96 28.05 15.80
CA CYS A 51 -14.72 27.92 15.06
C CYS A 51 -13.52 28.26 15.94
N ALA A 52 -12.56 27.34 16.07
CA ALA A 52 -11.38 27.52 16.91
C ALA A 52 -10.44 28.69 16.50
N VAL A 53 -10.68 29.31 15.34
CA VAL A 53 -9.83 30.39 14.79
C VAL A 53 -10.49 31.76 14.85
N CYS A 54 -11.77 31.85 14.50
CA CYS A 54 -12.49 33.11 14.44
C CYS A 54 -13.63 33.23 15.47
N GLY A 55 -13.91 32.18 16.24
CA GLY A 55 -14.96 32.17 17.26
C GLY A 55 -16.39 32.16 16.73
N LYS A 56 -16.62 32.25 15.41
CA LYS A 56 -17.98 32.27 14.84
C LYS A 56 -18.69 30.93 15.06
N ASN A 57 -19.96 31.00 15.45
CA ASN A 57 -20.84 29.84 15.55
C ASN A 57 -21.28 29.39 14.14
N LYS A 58 -21.20 28.08 13.85
CA LYS A 58 -21.66 27.47 12.59
C LYS A 58 -22.38 26.16 12.85
N ARG A 59 -23.34 25.84 11.98
CA ARG A 59 -24.00 24.53 11.93
C ARG A 59 -23.19 23.56 11.06
N THR A 60 -22.97 22.33 11.52
CA THR A 60 -22.32 21.27 10.76
C THR A 60 -22.97 19.91 11.00
N LYS A 61 -22.88 19.03 10.00
CA LYS A 61 -23.22 17.61 10.12
C LYS A 61 -22.04 16.77 10.64
N ASN A 62 -20.81 17.30 10.58
CA ASN A 62 -19.59 16.58 10.96
C ASN A 62 -19.11 16.99 12.35
N ILE A 63 -19.17 16.08 13.32
CA ILE A 63 -18.74 16.30 14.70
C ILE A 63 -17.24 16.60 14.84
N GLN A 64 -16.42 16.20 13.86
CA GLN A 64 -14.98 16.45 13.83
C GLN A 64 -14.62 17.79 13.20
N GLN A 65 -15.60 18.56 12.70
CA GLN A 65 -15.33 19.85 12.08
C GLN A 65 -15.01 20.91 13.14
N ILE A 66 -13.76 21.38 13.15
CA ILE A 66 -13.24 22.36 14.11
C ILE A 66 -13.26 23.80 13.56
N TYR A 67 -13.36 23.95 12.23
CA TYR A 67 -13.24 25.25 11.54
C TYR A 67 -14.46 25.56 10.69
N CYS A 68 -14.88 26.83 10.70
CA CYS A 68 -16.05 27.28 9.93
C CYS A 68 -15.83 27.33 8.41
N SER A 69 -14.58 27.35 7.95
CA SER A 69 -14.20 27.53 6.55
C SER A 69 -12.79 27.01 6.29
N GLU A 70 -12.47 26.76 5.02
CA GLU A 70 -11.12 26.39 4.60
C GLU A 70 -10.11 27.51 4.92
N SER A 71 -10.52 28.78 4.84
CA SER A 71 -9.67 29.92 5.23
C SER A 71 -9.26 29.88 6.70
N CYS A 72 -10.18 29.55 7.62
CA CYS A 72 -9.86 29.39 9.04
C CYS A 72 -8.95 28.19 9.27
N LYS A 73 -9.23 27.05 8.62
CA LYS A 73 -8.37 25.86 8.66
C LYS A 73 -6.95 26.17 8.20
N ASN A 74 -6.79 26.91 7.10
CA ASN A 74 -5.50 27.36 6.59
C ASN A 74 -4.77 28.28 7.56
N ARG A 75 -5.48 29.24 8.18
CA ARG A 75 -4.92 30.11 9.23
C ARG A 75 -4.45 29.32 10.44
N ALA A 76 -5.23 28.34 10.93
CA ALA A 76 -4.79 27.46 12.01
C ALA A 76 -3.55 26.65 11.63
N ASN A 77 -3.51 26.09 10.42
CA ASN A 77 -2.37 25.33 9.92
C ASN A 77 -1.11 26.21 9.78
N TYR A 78 -1.27 27.44 9.30
CA TYR A 78 -0.18 28.41 9.22
C TYR A 78 0.38 28.75 10.61
N GLN A 79 -0.48 29.05 11.59
CA GLN A 79 -0.06 29.30 12.96
C GLN A 79 0.65 28.09 13.59
N ARG A 80 0.17 26.87 13.35
CA ARG A 80 0.86 25.65 13.78
C ARG A 80 2.23 25.50 13.12
N ARG A 81 2.35 25.81 11.83
CA ARG A 81 3.64 25.80 11.12
C ARG A 81 4.60 26.83 11.69
N LEU A 82 4.16 28.07 11.93
CA LEU A 82 4.97 29.11 12.56
C LEU A 82 5.49 28.69 13.95
N LYS A 83 4.61 28.15 14.81
CA LYS A 83 5.02 27.63 16.12
C LYS A 83 6.06 26.50 16.00
N LYS A 84 5.94 25.66 14.96
CA LYS A 84 6.89 24.58 14.69
C LYS A 84 8.23 25.08 14.14
N THR A 85 8.23 26.10 13.29
CA THR A 85 9.45 26.68 12.70
C THR A 85 10.21 27.57 13.69
N ASN A 86 9.51 28.22 14.63
CA ASN A 86 10.14 29.11 15.61
C ASN A 86 10.83 28.37 16.76
N LYS A 87 10.64 27.05 16.88
CA LYS A 87 11.39 26.27 17.86
C LYS A 87 12.83 26.17 17.39
N ALA A 88 13.73 26.91 18.05
CA ALA A 88 15.16 26.79 17.83
C ALA A 88 15.56 25.31 17.96
N LEU A 89 16.12 24.77 16.89
CA LEU A 89 16.60 23.39 16.89
C LEU A 89 17.99 23.36 17.53
N SER A 90 18.27 22.29 18.27
CA SER A 90 19.58 22.07 18.87
C SER A 90 20.65 21.92 17.79
N VAL A 91 21.84 22.46 18.07
CA VAL A 91 23.03 22.22 17.24
C VAL A 91 23.31 20.72 17.20
N ARG A 92 23.70 20.20 16.03
CA ARG A 92 24.12 18.80 15.86
C ARG A 92 25.25 18.68 14.83
N PRO A 93 26.06 17.62 14.88
CA PRO A 93 27.08 17.37 13.87
C PRO A 93 26.45 16.99 12.52
N CYS A 94 27.08 17.39 11.43
CA CYS A 94 26.73 16.98 10.07
C CYS A 94 27.14 15.53 9.84
N ASP A 95 26.20 14.66 9.45
CA ASP A 95 26.44 13.23 9.19
C ASP A 95 27.51 12.95 8.13
N ARG A 96 27.87 13.96 7.31
CA ARG A 96 28.89 13.84 6.26
C ARG A 96 30.26 14.38 6.66
N CYS A 97 30.32 15.60 7.21
CA CYS A 97 31.59 16.29 7.46
C CYS A 97 31.92 16.47 8.94
N GLY A 98 31.05 16.01 9.85
CA GLY A 98 31.21 16.14 11.30
C GLY A 98 30.99 17.55 11.86
N LYS A 99 31.04 18.60 11.02
CA LYS A 99 30.89 19.99 11.48
C LYS A 99 29.54 20.24 12.15
N GLU A 100 29.58 20.91 13.30
CA GLU A 100 28.39 21.36 14.00
C GLU A 100 27.64 22.43 13.19
N TYR A 101 26.30 22.35 13.20
CA TYR A 101 25.44 23.35 12.58
C TYR A 101 24.06 23.37 13.24
N GLN A 102 23.37 24.49 13.09
CA GLN A 102 21.98 24.62 13.49
C GLN A 102 21.05 24.22 12.32
N PRO A 103 20.28 23.12 12.41
CA PRO A 103 19.42 22.68 11.32
C PRO A 103 18.24 23.65 11.12
N LYS A 104 17.72 23.75 9.88
CA LYS A 104 16.51 24.54 9.57
C LYS A 104 15.23 23.75 9.83
N HIS A 105 15.31 22.43 9.69
CA HIS A 105 14.22 21.49 9.93
C HIS A 105 14.68 20.34 10.82
N GLY A 106 13.76 19.78 11.63
CA GLY A 106 14.07 18.68 12.55
C GLY A 106 14.73 17.46 11.89
N ASN A 107 14.49 17.24 10.59
CA ASN A 107 15.01 16.12 9.82
C ASN A 107 16.24 16.46 8.95
N ASP A 108 16.77 17.69 9.01
CA ASP A 108 17.96 18.05 8.22
C ASP A 108 19.22 17.36 8.75
N ARG A 109 19.77 16.36 8.05
CA ARG A 109 20.98 15.61 8.46
C ARG A 109 22.33 16.21 8.04
N TYR A 110 22.30 17.26 7.22
CA TYR A 110 23.51 17.85 6.64
C TYR A 110 23.56 19.36 6.86
N CYS A 111 24.77 19.88 7.11
CA CYS A 111 24.99 21.30 7.37
C CYS A 111 24.65 22.24 6.20
N GLY A 112 24.56 21.73 4.97
CA GLY A 112 24.29 22.55 3.80
C GLY A 112 24.07 21.76 2.52
N VAL A 113 23.82 22.50 1.44
CA VAL A 113 23.49 21.95 0.11
C VAL A 113 24.64 21.11 -0.46
N LYS A 114 25.90 21.52 -0.24
CA LYS A 114 27.08 20.77 -0.68
C LYS A 114 27.09 19.34 -0.10
N CYS A 115 27.01 19.21 1.22
CA CYS A 115 27.00 17.91 1.90
C CYS A 115 25.79 17.05 1.51
N ARG A 116 24.61 17.68 1.38
CA ARG A 116 23.38 17.00 0.92
C ARG A 116 23.51 16.44 -0.49
N ASN A 117 24.02 17.23 -1.43
CA ASN A 117 24.18 16.83 -2.84
C ASN A 117 25.20 15.73 -3.00
N LEU A 118 26.30 15.81 -2.27
CA LEU A 118 27.30 14.74 -2.30
C LEU A 118 26.73 13.42 -1.76
N ASN A 119 25.96 13.45 -0.65
CA ASN A 119 25.33 12.22 -0.14
C ASN A 119 24.28 11.68 -1.13
N LYS A 120 23.56 12.56 -1.83
CA LYS A 120 22.65 12.16 -2.91
C LYS A 120 23.39 11.43 -4.03
N ARG A 121 24.56 11.94 -4.45
CA ARG A 121 25.41 11.29 -5.47
C ARG A 121 25.88 9.91 -5.02
N GLU A 122 26.42 9.79 -3.82
CA GLU A 122 26.85 8.49 -3.26
C GLU A 122 25.72 7.47 -3.14
N ARG A 123 24.48 7.92 -2.84
CA ARG A 123 23.32 7.02 -2.83
C ARG A 123 22.97 6.51 -4.22
N VAL A 124 23.03 7.38 -5.23
CA VAL A 124 22.79 7.00 -6.62
C VAL A 124 23.88 6.05 -7.11
N GLU A 125 25.14 6.35 -6.81
CA GLU A 125 26.28 5.51 -7.16
C GLU A 125 26.19 4.12 -6.52
N ARG A 126 25.94 4.05 -5.20
CA ARG A 126 25.70 2.77 -4.51
C ARG A 126 24.53 2.00 -5.10
N ALA A 127 23.42 2.68 -5.43
CA ALA A 127 22.28 2.01 -6.06
C ALA A 127 22.62 1.49 -7.46
N SER A 128 23.42 2.23 -8.23
CA SER A 128 23.89 1.78 -9.55
C SER A 128 24.83 0.58 -9.45
N GLU A 129 25.69 0.54 -8.43
CA GLU A 129 26.61 -0.56 -8.19
C GLU A 129 25.85 -1.83 -7.76
N VAL A 130 24.90 -1.71 -6.83
CA VAL A 130 24.03 -2.83 -6.44
C VAL A 130 23.25 -3.39 -7.63
N ARG A 131 22.79 -2.53 -8.55
CA ARG A 131 22.11 -2.99 -9.78
C ARG A 131 23.05 -3.78 -10.69
N LYS A 132 24.27 -3.30 -10.93
CA LYS A 132 25.26 -4.04 -11.73
C LYS A 132 25.58 -5.40 -11.10
N GLN A 133 25.77 -5.45 -9.78
CA GLN A 133 26.00 -6.71 -9.07
C GLN A 133 24.82 -7.67 -9.21
N LEU A 134 23.59 -7.16 -9.11
CA LEU A 134 22.39 -7.96 -9.31
C LEU A 134 22.28 -8.49 -10.75
N GLU A 135 22.64 -7.68 -11.75
CA GLU A 135 22.68 -8.11 -13.16
C GLU A 135 23.70 -9.23 -13.39
N VAL A 136 24.88 -9.16 -12.76
CA VAL A 136 25.89 -10.23 -12.80
C VAL A 136 25.37 -11.51 -12.14
N GLN A 137 24.80 -11.40 -10.93
CA GLN A 137 24.22 -12.55 -10.23
C GLN A 137 23.10 -13.21 -11.05
N GLN A 138 22.22 -12.40 -11.66
CA GLN A 138 21.16 -12.91 -12.52
C GLN A 138 21.71 -13.65 -13.75
N ARG A 139 22.81 -13.17 -14.33
CA ARG A 139 23.49 -13.83 -15.46
C ARG A 139 24.10 -15.17 -15.03
N GLU A 140 24.82 -15.21 -13.91
CA GLU A 140 25.41 -16.44 -13.37
C GLU A 140 24.34 -17.49 -13.08
N VAL A 141 23.23 -17.08 -12.44
CA VAL A 141 22.09 -17.97 -12.18
C VAL A 141 21.50 -18.48 -13.50
N ALA A 142 21.33 -17.62 -14.51
CA ALA A 142 20.82 -18.02 -15.82
C ALA A 142 21.76 -19.01 -16.54
N GLU A 143 23.08 -18.85 -16.43
CA GLU A 143 24.08 -19.74 -17.02
C GLU A 143 24.11 -21.11 -16.33
N GLN A 144 24.11 -21.13 -14.99
CA GLN A 144 24.00 -22.36 -14.20
C GLN A 144 22.73 -23.14 -14.56
N PHE A 145 21.64 -22.40 -14.72
CA PHE A 145 20.35 -22.94 -15.06
C PHE A 145 20.32 -23.53 -16.48
N ALA A 146 20.83 -22.81 -17.47
CA ALA A 146 20.96 -23.31 -18.84
C ALA A 146 21.84 -24.59 -18.90
N SER A 147 22.94 -24.63 -18.13
CA SER A 147 23.78 -25.82 -18.00
C SER A 147 23.02 -27.01 -17.42
N ALA A 148 22.21 -26.79 -16.37
CA ALA A 148 21.38 -27.83 -15.79
C ALA A 148 20.35 -28.39 -16.78
N MET A 149 19.68 -27.52 -17.55
CA MET A 149 18.72 -27.93 -18.57
C MET A 149 19.38 -28.76 -19.68
N ASN A 150 20.56 -28.38 -20.15
CA ASN A 150 21.29 -29.15 -21.16
C ASN A 150 21.63 -30.57 -20.65
N ARG A 151 21.96 -30.73 -19.36
CA ARG A 151 22.23 -32.04 -18.75
C ARG A 151 20.97 -32.91 -18.71
N VAL A 152 19.84 -32.33 -18.29
CA VAL A 152 18.54 -33.03 -18.26
C VAL A 152 18.17 -33.49 -19.67
N GLU A 153 18.22 -32.59 -20.65
CA GLU A 153 17.91 -32.91 -22.04
C GLU A 153 18.81 -34.03 -22.61
N SER A 154 20.11 -33.99 -22.30
CA SER A 154 21.06 -35.02 -22.74
C SER A 154 20.78 -36.38 -22.09
N GLY A 155 20.47 -36.38 -20.79
CA GLY A 155 20.14 -37.61 -20.04
C GLY A 155 18.87 -38.27 -20.56
N ILE A 156 17.85 -37.46 -20.87
CA ILE A 156 16.61 -37.92 -21.49
C ILE A 156 16.88 -38.53 -22.86
N LYS A 157 17.60 -37.83 -23.74
CA LYS A 157 17.94 -38.33 -25.08
C LYS A 157 18.68 -39.67 -25.02
N ALA A 158 19.64 -39.80 -24.11
CA ALA A 158 20.35 -41.06 -23.88
C ALA A 158 19.39 -42.17 -23.44
N ALA A 159 18.51 -41.90 -22.48
CA ALA A 159 17.56 -42.88 -21.97
C ALA A 159 16.49 -43.30 -23.01
N MET A 160 16.10 -42.39 -23.91
CA MET A 160 15.25 -42.71 -25.07
C MET A 160 15.98 -43.64 -26.04
N ASN A 161 17.25 -43.36 -26.37
CA ASN A 161 18.06 -44.20 -27.25
C ASN A 161 18.29 -45.61 -26.66
N ASP A 162 18.42 -45.71 -25.34
CA ASP A 162 18.59 -46.98 -24.61
C ASP A 162 17.26 -47.75 -24.43
N GLY A 163 16.11 -47.19 -24.85
CA GLY A 163 14.79 -47.79 -24.65
C GLY A 163 14.33 -47.86 -23.18
N ARG A 164 15.01 -47.15 -22.28
CA ARG A 164 14.71 -47.16 -20.83
C ARG A 164 13.49 -46.31 -20.46
N ILE A 165 13.13 -45.35 -21.30
CA ILE A 165 12.02 -44.42 -21.06
C ILE A 165 11.10 -44.43 -22.27
N SER A 166 9.80 -44.66 -22.05
CA SER A 166 8.78 -44.51 -23.09
C SER A 166 8.41 -43.03 -23.25
N GLY A 167 7.97 -42.63 -24.45
CA GLY A 167 7.60 -41.23 -24.73
C GLY A 167 6.52 -40.63 -23.81
N VAL A 168 5.74 -41.46 -23.11
CA VAL A 168 4.73 -41.05 -22.13
C VAL A 168 5.35 -40.62 -20.80
N ALA A 169 6.37 -41.35 -20.31
CA ALA A 169 7.07 -41.00 -19.08
C ALA A 169 7.87 -39.68 -19.24
N TYR A 170 8.37 -39.42 -20.45
CA TYR A 170 9.06 -38.17 -20.79
C TYR A 170 8.15 -36.93 -20.68
N ARG A 171 6.91 -37.00 -21.16
CA ARG A 171 5.96 -35.88 -21.04
C ARG A 171 5.67 -35.53 -19.58
N ALA A 172 5.51 -36.52 -18.71
CA ALA A 172 5.24 -36.27 -17.28
C ALA A 172 6.40 -35.55 -16.57
N GLU A 173 7.65 -35.87 -16.92
CA GLU A 173 8.81 -35.13 -16.39
C GLU A 173 8.88 -33.70 -16.93
N LEU A 174 8.60 -33.50 -18.23
CA LEU A 174 8.51 -32.16 -18.81
C LEU A 174 7.41 -31.30 -18.17
N ASP A 175 6.23 -31.88 -17.92
CA ASP A 175 5.11 -31.18 -17.26
C ASP A 175 5.47 -30.80 -15.81
N THR A 176 6.23 -31.65 -15.12
CA THR A 176 6.72 -31.37 -13.75
C THR A 176 7.73 -30.22 -13.75
N ILE A 177 8.63 -30.21 -14.74
CA ILE A 177 9.57 -29.12 -14.98
C ILE A 177 8.81 -27.83 -15.30
N GLU A 178 7.83 -27.87 -16.21
CA GLU A 178 6.99 -26.71 -16.57
C GLU A 178 6.20 -26.16 -15.38
N ALA A 179 5.60 -27.03 -14.56
CA ALA A 179 4.90 -26.63 -13.34
C ALA A 179 5.82 -25.96 -12.31
N TYR A 180 7.07 -26.45 -12.17
CA TYR A 180 8.08 -25.79 -11.35
C TYR A 180 8.40 -24.39 -11.88
N TYR A 181 8.53 -24.22 -13.20
CA TYR A 181 8.74 -22.90 -13.81
C TYR A 181 7.59 -21.92 -13.58
N GLN A 182 6.35 -22.36 -13.81
CA GLN A 182 5.16 -21.53 -13.62
C GLN A 182 5.04 -21.06 -12.16
N LYS A 183 5.46 -21.90 -11.20
CA LYS A 183 5.52 -21.54 -9.78
C LYS A 183 6.58 -20.47 -9.47
N HIS A 184 7.63 -20.38 -10.28
CA HIS A 184 8.75 -19.44 -10.10
C HIS A 184 8.76 -18.30 -11.14
N GLU A 185 7.63 -18.08 -11.82
CA GLU A 185 7.51 -17.23 -13.01
C GLU A 185 7.78 -15.74 -12.75
N SER A 186 7.51 -15.24 -11.53
CA SER A 186 7.79 -13.84 -11.16
C SER A 186 9.29 -13.51 -11.07
N SER A 187 10.16 -14.53 -11.07
CA SER A 187 11.61 -14.39 -10.92
C SER A 187 12.40 -14.71 -12.20
N ILE A 188 11.74 -15.14 -13.27
CA ILE A 188 12.42 -15.65 -14.48
C ILE A 188 12.30 -14.66 -15.64
N SER A 189 13.42 -14.41 -16.33
CA SER A 189 13.46 -13.48 -17.46
C SER A 189 12.61 -13.94 -18.66
N GLN A 190 12.00 -13.00 -19.39
CA GLN A 190 11.18 -13.28 -20.57
C GLN A 190 11.89 -14.13 -21.63
N ARG A 191 13.19 -13.91 -21.86
CA ARG A 191 13.99 -14.67 -22.85
C ARG A 191 14.09 -16.16 -22.54
N LEU A 192 14.05 -16.53 -21.27
CA LEU A 192 14.08 -17.95 -20.87
C LEU A 192 12.73 -18.62 -21.13
N ARG A 193 11.62 -17.89 -20.96
CA ARG A 193 10.27 -18.36 -21.30
C ARG A 193 10.16 -18.70 -22.78
N ASP A 194 10.59 -17.80 -23.65
CA ASP A 194 10.47 -17.97 -25.10
C ASP A 194 11.25 -19.22 -25.57
N ARG A 195 12.45 -19.44 -25.03
CA ARG A 195 13.31 -20.58 -25.36
C ARG A 195 12.74 -21.93 -24.89
N ILE A 196 12.05 -21.96 -23.75
CA ILE A 196 11.38 -23.17 -23.24
C ILE A 196 10.19 -23.54 -24.13
N GLN A 197 9.38 -22.55 -24.53
CA GLN A 197 8.24 -22.79 -25.43
C GLN A 197 8.68 -23.35 -26.78
N ASP A 198 9.82 -22.89 -27.31
CA ASP A 198 10.38 -23.42 -28.56
C ASP A 198 10.81 -24.90 -28.41
N ILE A 199 11.40 -25.30 -27.29
CA ILE A 199 11.70 -26.70 -27.00
C ILE A 199 10.42 -27.53 -27.00
N PHE A 200 9.38 -27.09 -26.29
CA PHE A 200 8.09 -27.80 -26.25
C PHE A 200 7.44 -27.97 -27.62
N ARG A 201 7.53 -26.95 -28.48
CA ARG A 201 7.03 -27.02 -29.86
C ARG A 201 7.81 -28.03 -30.71
N SER A 202 9.12 -28.17 -30.48
CA SER A 202 9.98 -29.07 -31.27
C SER A 202 9.76 -30.57 -31.01
N VAL A 203 9.09 -30.91 -29.90
CA VAL A 203 8.80 -32.31 -29.52
C VAL A 203 7.33 -32.70 -29.82
N ARG A 204 6.56 -31.80 -30.43
CA ARG A 204 5.20 -32.08 -30.92
C ARG A 204 5.23 -32.54 -32.36
#